data_AF-A0A961H350-F1
#
_entry.id   AF-A0A961H350-F1
#
_cell.length_a   1.000
_cell.length_b   1.000
_cell.length_c   1.000
_cell.angle_alpha   90.00
_cell.angle_beta   90.00
_cell.angle_gamma   90.00
#
_symmetry.space_group_name_H-M   'P 1'
#
loop_
_entity.id
_entity.type
_entity.pdbx_description
1 polymer ?
#
loop_
_entity_poly.entity_id
_entity_poly.type
_entity_poly.pdbx_seq_one_letter_code
_entity_poly.pdbx_strand_id
1 'polypeptide(L)'
;MPMLKRFRFALLLPILCASTATLLAGDDREPLTYPETRTVDHVDEYFGEKVADPYRWLEDPDAPETRAWVDEQNAVSRAWLDAEAT
;
A
#
# COMPACT_ATOMS: atom_id res chain seq x y z
N MET A 1 60.25 -6.49 43.76
CA MET A 1 59.49 -7.30 42.79
C MET A 1 58.13 -6.63 42.62
N PRO A 2 57.90 -5.91 41.51
CA PRO A 2 56.81 -4.94 41.43
C PRO A 2 55.43 -5.60 41.27
N MET A 3 54.50 -4.93 41.95
CA MET A 3 53.06 -5.09 42.04
C MET A 3 52.33 -5.07 40.68
N LEU A 4 51.27 -5.90 40.62
CA LEU A 4 49.90 -5.52 40.23
C LEU A 4 49.71 -4.86 38.85
N LYS A 5 49.04 -5.58 37.94
CA LYS A 5 48.02 -4.98 37.06
C LYS A 5 47.03 -6.02 36.53
N ARG A 6 45.85 -5.97 37.14
CA ARG A 6 44.59 -6.55 36.68
C ARG A 6 44.17 -5.79 35.42
N PHE A 7 43.95 -6.44 34.29
CA PHE A 7 43.12 -5.89 33.21
C PHE A 7 42.47 -7.03 32.46
N ARG A 8 41.21 -7.31 32.83
CA ARG A 8 40.30 -8.17 32.06
C ARG A 8 39.93 -7.38 30.81
N PHE A 9 40.64 -7.56 29.70
CA PHE A 9 40.22 -7.07 28.39
C PHE A 9 39.26 -8.09 27.76
N ALA A 10 38.04 -8.13 28.30
CA ALA A 10 36.90 -8.76 27.66
C ALA A 10 36.05 -7.64 27.05
N LEU A 11 36.41 -7.18 25.86
CA LEU A 11 35.52 -6.42 24.98
C LEU A 11 36.19 -6.29 23.61
N LEU A 12 35.64 -6.95 22.57
CA LEU A 12 35.54 -6.44 21.19
C LEU A 12 34.96 -7.52 20.24
N LEU A 13 33.75 -7.21 19.74
CA LEU A 13 32.99 -7.77 18.60
C LEU A 13 32.36 -9.19 18.75
N PRO A 14 31.05 -9.40 18.47
CA PRO A 14 30.20 -8.63 17.55
C PRO A 14 28.87 -8.18 18.18
N ILE A 15 28.75 -6.89 18.53
CA ILE A 15 27.44 -6.22 18.65
C ILE A 15 27.33 -5.25 17.47
N LEU A 16 27.37 -5.79 16.25
CA LEU A 16 27.10 -5.00 15.04
C LEU A 16 26.37 -5.79 13.94
N CYS A 17 25.86 -6.99 14.23
CA CYS A 17 25.07 -7.78 13.28
C CYS A 17 23.55 -7.71 13.52
N ALA A 18 23.06 -6.92 14.48
CA ALA A 18 21.63 -6.86 14.80
C ALA A 18 20.91 -5.60 14.27
N SER A 19 21.55 -4.79 13.41
CA SER A 19 20.94 -3.55 12.89
C SER A 19 20.87 -3.46 11.36
N THR A 20 21.30 -4.49 10.62
CA THR A 20 21.23 -4.53 9.15
C THR A 20 20.12 -5.45 8.62
N ALA A 21 19.21 -5.94 9.47
CA ALA A 21 18.10 -6.81 9.02
C ALA A 21 16.78 -6.06 8.80
N THR A 22 16.66 -4.79 9.19
CA THR A 22 15.39 -4.05 9.08
C THR A 22 15.12 -3.47 7.69
N LEU A 23 16.03 -3.63 6.71
CA LEU A 23 15.89 -3.00 5.39
C LEU A 23 15.28 -3.89 4.30
N LEU A 24 14.86 -5.12 4.63
CA LEU A 24 14.24 -6.06 3.67
C LEU A 24 12.86 -6.57 4.12
N ALA A 25 12.17 -5.84 5.00
CA ALA A 25 10.75 -6.10 5.25
C ALA A 25 9.96 -5.62 4.02
N GLY A 26 9.75 -6.53 3.06
CA GLY A 26 8.72 -6.36 2.05
C GLY A 26 7.35 -6.34 2.72
N ASP A 27 6.40 -5.67 2.08
CA ASP A 27 5.01 -5.73 2.51
C ASP A 27 4.46 -7.14 2.22
N ASP A 28 4.42 -8.00 3.23
CA ASP A 28 3.93 -9.39 3.12
C ASP A 28 2.39 -9.48 3.03
N ARG A 29 1.70 -8.35 2.82
CA ARG A 29 0.24 -8.34 2.65
C ARG A 29 -0.17 -9.04 1.34
N GLU A 30 -1.23 -9.82 1.44
CA GLU A 30 -1.85 -10.46 0.28
C GLU A 30 -2.27 -9.40 -0.76
N PRO A 31 -2.13 -9.69 -2.08
CA PRO A 31 -2.54 -8.77 -3.13
C PRO A 31 -4.02 -8.39 -3.03
N LEU A 32 -4.31 -7.10 -3.18
CA LEU A 32 -5.69 -6.61 -3.20
C LEU A 32 -6.43 -7.10 -4.45
N THR A 33 -7.65 -7.59 -4.26
CA THR A 33 -8.60 -7.86 -5.35
C THR A 33 -9.55 -6.67 -5.48
N TYR A 34 -9.49 -5.97 -6.61
CA TYR A 34 -10.36 -4.83 -6.87
C TYR A 34 -11.70 -5.27 -7.50
N PRO A 35 -12.82 -4.58 -7.19
CA PRO A 35 -14.09 -4.82 -7.86
C PRO A 35 -13.99 -4.52 -9.36
N GLU A 36 -14.69 -5.32 -10.16
CA GLU A 36 -14.83 -5.02 -11.59
C GLU A 36 -15.59 -3.71 -11.78
N THR A 37 -15.06 -2.82 -12.62
CA THR A 37 -15.71 -1.54 -12.95
C THR A 37 -16.18 -1.58 -14.38
N ARG A 38 -17.50 -1.47 -14.59
CA ARG A 38 -18.08 -1.44 -15.93
C ARG A 38 -17.54 -0.24 -16.72
N THR A 39 -17.37 -0.44 -18.03
CA THR A 39 -17.05 0.62 -18.98
C THR A 39 -18.26 0.96 -19.87
N VAL A 40 -18.27 2.18 -20.42
CA VAL A 40 -19.18 2.61 -21.49
C VAL A 40 -18.40 3.11 -22.69
N ASP A 41 -19.02 3.13 -23.86
CA ASP A 41 -18.42 3.66 -25.09
C ASP A 41 -18.61 5.19 -25.23
N HIS A 42 -18.51 5.93 -24.12
CA HIS A 42 -18.62 7.39 -24.16
C HIS A 42 -17.33 8.01 -24.72
N VAL A 43 -17.47 8.87 -25.72
CA VAL A 43 -16.35 9.59 -26.36
C VAL A 43 -16.77 11.02 -26.64
N ASP A 44 -15.99 11.97 -26.12
CA ASP A 44 -16.13 13.40 -26.45
C ASP A 44 -15.17 13.79 -27.59
N GLU A 45 -15.45 14.90 -28.28
CA GLU A 45 -14.56 15.47 -29.29
C GLU A 45 -14.18 16.90 -28.91
N TYR A 46 -12.88 17.16 -28.76
CA TYR A 46 -12.31 18.45 -28.41
C TYR A 46 -11.37 18.91 -29.52
N PHE A 47 -11.71 20.00 -30.20
CA PHE A 47 -10.90 20.57 -31.30
C PHE A 47 -10.53 19.57 -32.41
N GLY A 48 -11.42 18.61 -32.68
CA GLY A 48 -11.21 17.54 -33.66
C GLY A 48 -10.52 16.28 -33.11
N GLU A 49 -10.10 16.28 -31.83
CA GLU A 49 -9.50 15.12 -31.16
C GLU A 49 -10.55 14.35 -30.35
N LYS A 50 -10.60 13.02 -30.51
CA LYS A 50 -11.54 12.14 -29.81
C LYS A 50 -10.97 11.66 -28.48
N VAL A 51 -11.70 11.85 -27.39
CA VAL A 51 -11.29 11.47 -26.03
C VAL A 51 -12.32 10.53 -25.41
N ALA A 52 -11.94 9.28 -25.18
CA ALA A 52 -12.80 8.29 -24.54
C ALA A 52 -12.88 8.52 -23.02
N ASP A 53 -14.09 8.44 -22.48
CA ASP A 53 -14.35 8.51 -21.05
C ASP A 53 -15.19 7.29 -20.62
N PRO A 54 -14.55 6.13 -20.46
CA PRO A 54 -15.26 4.88 -20.23
C PRO A 54 -15.97 4.81 -18.88
N TYR A 55 -15.70 5.75 -17.96
CA TYR A 55 -16.27 5.79 -16.62
C TYR A 55 -17.22 6.97 -16.39
N ARG A 56 -17.69 7.62 -17.47
CA ARG A 56 -18.68 8.70 -17.44
C ARG A 56 -19.89 8.42 -16.54
N TRP A 57 -20.29 7.16 -16.41
CA TRP A 57 -21.42 6.76 -15.57
C TRP A 57 -21.20 7.00 -14.07
N LEU A 58 -19.95 7.07 -13.59
CA LEU A 58 -19.61 7.41 -12.20
C LEU A 58 -19.82 8.89 -11.87
N GLU A 59 -20.09 9.76 -12.87
CA GLU A 59 -20.33 11.19 -12.64
C GLU A 59 -21.71 11.47 -12.03
N ASP A 60 -22.64 10.52 -12.05
CA ASP A 60 -23.91 10.61 -11.32
C ASP A 60 -23.76 9.96 -9.93
N PRO A 61 -23.60 10.75 -8.85
CA PRO A 61 -23.41 10.21 -7.51
C PRO A 61 -24.69 9.61 -6.91
N ASP A 62 -25.87 9.99 -7.40
CA ASP A 62 -27.15 9.52 -6.88
C ASP A 62 -27.61 8.22 -7.55
N ALA A 63 -27.01 7.88 -8.70
CA ALA A 63 -27.26 6.63 -9.41
C ALA A 63 -27.03 5.40 -8.49
N PRO A 64 -27.96 4.44 -8.47
CA PRO A 64 -27.82 3.22 -7.66
C PRO A 64 -26.53 2.44 -7.96
N GLU A 65 -26.10 2.43 -9.22
CA GLU A 65 -24.88 1.73 -9.65
C GLU A 65 -23.62 2.41 -9.11
N THR A 66 -23.55 3.75 -9.14
CA THR A 66 -22.40 4.50 -8.62
C THR A 66 -22.25 4.29 -7.12
N ARG A 67 -23.37 4.30 -6.39
CA ARG A 67 -23.37 4.01 -4.96
C ARG A 67 -22.90 2.58 -4.65
N ALA A 68 -23.38 1.59 -5.40
CA ALA A 68 -22.94 0.21 -5.24
C ALA A 68 -21.42 0.07 -5.49
N TRP A 69 -20.91 0.70 -6.54
CA TRP A 69 -19.48 0.73 -6.82
C TRP A 69 -18.67 1.40 -5.69
N VAL A 70 -19.16 2.52 -5.13
CA VAL A 70 -18.52 3.17 -3.98
C VAL A 70 -18.47 2.23 -2.77
N ASP A 71 -19.56 1.50 -2.49
CA ASP A 71 -19.61 0.54 -1.38
C ASP A 71 -18.59 -0.60 -1.57
N GLU A 72 -18.44 -1.11 -2.79
CA GLU A 72 -17.46 -2.15 -3.12
C GLU A 72 -16.00 -1.66 -2.96
N GLN A 73 -15.70 -0.46 -3.44
CA GLN A 73 -14.36 0.14 -3.28
C GLN A 73 -14.05 0.46 -1.81
N ASN A 74 -15.06 0.92 -1.06
CA ASN A 74 -14.94 1.15 0.37
C ASN A 74 -14.65 -0.15 1.12
N ALA A 75 -15.24 -1.28 0.70
CA ALA A 75 -14.97 -2.57 1.32
C ALA A 75 -13.50 -2.98 1.18
N VAL A 76 -12.90 -2.80 0.00
CA VAL A 76 -11.46 -3.05 -0.21
C VAL A 76 -10.60 -2.13 0.66
N SER A 77 -10.91 -0.84 0.63
CA SER A 77 -10.15 0.17 1.37
C SER A 77 -10.22 -0.05 2.89
N ARG A 78 -11.40 -0.37 3.40
CA ARG A 78 -11.64 -0.71 4.81
C ARG A 78 -10.85 -1.94 5.22
N ALA A 79 -10.89 -3.01 4.44
CA ALA A 79 -10.16 -4.24 4.76
C ALA A 79 -8.64 -3.98 4.88
N TRP A 80 -8.10 -3.13 3.99
CA TRP A 80 -6.69 -2.74 4.04
C TRP A 80 -6.34 -1.92 5.29
N LEU A 81 -7.15 -0.92 5.63
CA LEU A 81 -6.91 -0.07 6.80
C LEU A 81 -7.08 -0.82 8.12
N ASP A 82 -8.07 -1.71 8.20
CA ASP A 82 -8.34 -2.52 9.39
C ASP A 82 -7.21 -3.55 9.63
N ALA A 83 -6.53 -4.01 8.57
CA ALA A 83 -5.36 -4.89 8.68
C ALA A 83 -4.11 -4.20 9.27
N GLU A 84 -3.96 -2.88 9.12
CA GLU A 84 -2.86 -2.10 9.72
C GLU A 84 -3.10 -1.79 11.20
N ALA A 85 -4.36 -1.78 11.64
CA ALA A 85 -4.73 -1.40 13.00
C ALA A 85 -4.62 -2.54 14.03
N THR A 86 -4.16 -3.72 13.60
CA THR A 86 -4.05 -4.95 14.41
C THR A 86 -2.58 -5.35 14.58
#